data_AF-A0A2Z4GHA3-F1
#
_entry.id   AF-A0A2Z4GHA3-F1
#
_cell.length_a   1.000
_cell.length_b   1.000
_cell.length_c   1.000
_cell.angle_alpha   90.00
_cell.angle_beta   90.00
_cell.angle_gamma   90.00
#
_symmetry.space_group_name_H-M   'P 1'
#
loop_
_entity.id
_entity.type
_entity.pdbx_description
1 polymer ?
#
loop_
_entity_poly.entity_id
_entity_poly.type
_entity_poly.pdbx_seq_one_letter_code
_entity_poly.pdbx_strand_id
1 'polypeptide(L)'
;MAIFFCISTHGQNKSASNDFILTSNGKSDCTIIIPEKATTKEILAAKVFQDYIERISGAYIQIKSDNNAQSKGEILIGEVNRASREAPSKDLGPDGFYIRNNGENLIISGGSGKGTIYGVYTFLERYLGCRKYSSSVSHIPKQKSITLPTINDVEIPAFSFREVNYSDVLDPEYMNWHKLDVHSNKGDSDTQWGSWVHTFETLLSPEEYGESHPEYFSFYDGKRHAGTVPSWDGSSLQPESQLCLSNPEVLETVCENLKIQMDKNPKAIYWSVSQNDNVKYCKCEPCAALDAKYAAFAPEEKMYGTHVGSQYPALSMGSMLTFINKVAERFPDKVISTLAYQHTRVPPKGIVPAKNVNIMLCNIESPRNTPIEKGDISFTSDLEGWGKLTDNIIVWDYVIQFKNLLAPFPNLRTLQPNVQLFKNNNVSAVFEQGNREIGGEFAELRAYLLAKLLWNPDMNIEKAMDDFLTGYYGQAQEYIKQYIELMHDHNQAYTGRKLSIFGNPADETETFLSPTLIKQYNTIFDKAEKAVSDNPEILNRVKSARLPVFYAMLEIAISNKMEEPEAFVTDNGNQLKVKPEMAEILHDFVYQCVKNNVSRISEWHTTPEEYLEKYLKLLEEKSN
;
A
#
# COMPACT_ATOMS: atom_id res chain seq x y z
N MET A 1 -9.86 21.42 56.91
CA MET A 1 -8.83 22.40 56.54
C MET A 1 -8.96 22.63 55.04
N ALA A 2 -9.78 23.61 54.66
CA ALA A 2 -10.05 23.97 53.28
C ALA A 2 -9.22 25.22 52.97
N ILE A 3 -8.41 25.17 51.91
CA ILE A 3 -7.70 26.34 51.41
C ILE A 3 -8.11 26.55 49.96
N PHE A 4 -8.87 27.62 49.78
CA PHE A 4 -9.21 28.28 48.53
C PHE A 4 -7.94 28.69 47.79
N PHE A 5 -7.88 28.44 46.48
CA PHE A 5 -7.02 29.20 45.57
C PHE A 5 -7.91 30.07 44.67
N CYS A 6 -7.68 31.38 44.77
CA CYS A 6 -8.38 32.43 44.04
C CYS A 6 -8.09 32.38 42.54
N ILE A 7 -9.16 32.51 41.75
CA ILE A 7 -9.12 32.75 40.32
C ILE A 7 -8.77 34.23 40.10
N SER A 8 -7.60 34.51 39.54
CA SER A 8 -7.29 35.82 38.96
C SER A 8 -7.94 35.92 37.58
N THR A 9 -9.01 36.70 37.48
CA THR A 9 -9.62 37.11 36.22
C THR A 9 -8.72 38.13 35.52
N HIS A 10 -7.80 37.67 34.68
CA HIS A 10 -7.29 38.50 33.59
C HIS A 10 -8.30 38.46 32.46
N GLY A 11 -9.08 39.54 32.34
CA GLY A 11 -9.91 39.80 31.18
C GLY A 11 -9.00 39.94 29.96
N GLN A 12 -8.76 38.83 29.26
CA GLN A 12 -8.40 38.92 27.85
C GLN A 12 -9.63 39.44 27.12
N ASN A 13 -9.49 40.61 26.51
CA ASN A 13 -10.36 41.03 25.41
C ASN A 13 -10.45 39.85 24.44
N LYS A 14 -11.62 39.20 24.39
CA LYS A 14 -12.02 38.44 23.21
C LYS A 14 -12.05 39.44 22.06
N SER A 15 -10.95 39.52 21.32
CA SER A 15 -11.01 39.88 19.91
C SER A 15 -12.17 39.07 19.33
N ALA A 16 -13.21 39.74 18.82
CA ALA A 16 -14.25 39.07 18.06
C ALA A 16 -13.52 38.24 16.99
N SER A 17 -13.59 36.91 17.07
CA SER A 17 -13.15 36.10 15.95
C SER A 17 -14.12 36.40 14.83
N ASN A 18 -13.62 36.96 13.73
CA ASN A 18 -14.39 37.05 12.49
C ASN A 18 -14.50 35.62 11.95
N ASP A 19 -15.45 34.86 12.49
CA ASP A 19 -15.71 33.52 12.00
C ASP A 19 -16.27 33.61 10.57
N PHE A 20 -15.73 32.80 9.66
CA PHE A 20 -16.17 32.79 8.26
C PHE A 20 -17.42 31.94 8.13
N ILE A 21 -18.53 32.56 7.74
CA ILE A 21 -19.81 31.87 7.55
C ILE A 21 -19.85 31.29 6.14
N LEU A 22 -19.55 30.00 6.02
CA LEU A 22 -19.60 29.28 4.76
C LEU A 22 -21.06 29.07 4.32
N THR A 23 -21.93 28.67 5.25
CA THR A 23 -23.36 28.51 5.01
C THR A 23 -24.19 28.92 6.23
N SER A 24 -25.42 29.39 5.99
CA SER A 24 -26.40 29.70 7.02
C SER A 24 -27.79 29.27 6.56
N ASN A 25 -28.45 28.42 7.36
CA ASN A 25 -29.80 27.93 7.09
C ASN A 25 -29.98 27.29 5.69
N GLY A 26 -28.95 26.58 5.21
CA GLY A 26 -28.95 25.90 3.91
C GLY A 26 -28.75 26.82 2.71
N LYS A 27 -28.25 28.04 2.94
CA LYS A 27 -27.89 29.02 1.90
C LYS A 27 -26.46 29.49 2.11
N SER A 28 -25.85 30.05 1.07
CA SER A 28 -24.52 30.66 1.14
C SER A 28 -24.50 31.95 0.34
N ASP A 29 -23.92 33.00 0.93
CA ASP A 29 -23.58 34.24 0.22
C ASP A 29 -22.17 34.21 -0.37
N CYS A 30 -21.44 33.10 -0.17
CA CYS A 30 -20.08 32.93 -0.68
C CYS A 30 -20.07 32.71 -2.20
N THR A 31 -18.91 32.87 -2.81
CA THR A 31 -18.65 32.49 -4.21
C THR A 31 -17.33 31.73 -4.28
N ILE A 32 -17.31 30.60 -5.00
CA ILE A 32 -16.07 29.87 -5.29
C ILE A 32 -15.37 30.56 -6.45
N ILE A 33 -14.10 30.91 -6.27
CA ILE A 33 -13.25 31.55 -7.29
C ILE A 33 -12.14 30.59 -7.68
N ILE A 34 -11.98 30.36 -8.98
CA ILE A 34 -10.89 29.57 -9.58
C ILE A 34 -10.09 30.44 -10.57
N PRO A 35 -8.86 30.05 -10.94
CA PRO A 35 -8.06 30.81 -11.89
C PRO A 35 -8.74 30.93 -13.26
N GLU A 36 -8.54 32.05 -13.96
CA GLU A 36 -9.03 32.23 -15.35
C GLU A 36 -8.58 31.12 -16.28
N LYS A 37 -7.35 30.62 -16.09
CA LYS A 37 -6.77 29.49 -16.82
C LYS A 37 -6.62 28.28 -15.91
N ALA A 38 -7.70 27.92 -15.21
CA ALA A 38 -7.71 26.77 -14.32
C ALA A 38 -7.32 25.47 -15.04
N THR A 39 -6.47 24.68 -14.38
CA THR A 39 -6.15 23.32 -14.80
C THR A 39 -7.34 22.37 -14.56
N THR A 40 -7.34 21.20 -15.20
CA THR A 40 -8.35 20.15 -14.93
C THR A 40 -8.43 19.80 -13.44
N LYS A 41 -7.28 19.82 -12.74
CA LYS A 41 -7.19 19.51 -11.32
C LYS A 41 -7.87 20.59 -10.45
N GLU A 42 -7.69 21.85 -10.78
CA GLU A 42 -8.35 22.97 -10.06
C GLU A 42 -9.86 23.00 -10.33
N ILE A 43 -10.28 22.71 -11.57
CA ILE A 43 -11.71 22.57 -11.91
C ILE A 43 -12.34 21.43 -11.11
N LEU A 44 -11.67 20.27 -11.05
CA LEU A 44 -12.13 19.12 -10.26
C LEU A 44 -12.22 19.48 -8.77
N ALA A 45 -11.18 20.10 -8.20
CA ALA A 45 -11.18 20.53 -6.80
C ALA A 45 -12.36 21.44 -6.46
N ALA A 46 -12.64 22.45 -7.31
CA ALA A 46 -13.76 23.36 -7.10
C ALA A 46 -15.12 22.66 -7.21
N LYS A 47 -15.25 21.68 -8.12
CA LYS A 47 -16.47 20.88 -8.29
C LYS A 47 -16.72 19.93 -7.13
N VAL A 48 -15.67 19.26 -6.64
CA VAL A 48 -15.74 18.44 -5.42
C VAL A 48 -16.15 19.29 -4.22
N PHE A 49 -15.53 20.46 -4.04
CA PHE A 49 -15.91 21.37 -2.97
C PHE A 49 -17.39 21.76 -3.08
N GLN A 50 -17.85 22.21 -4.25
CA GLN A 50 -19.24 22.59 -4.50
C GLN A 50 -20.22 21.45 -4.17
N ASP A 51 -19.98 20.24 -4.69
CA ASP A 51 -20.81 19.06 -4.47
C ASP A 51 -20.92 18.72 -2.98
N TYR A 52 -19.79 18.64 -2.28
CA TYR A 52 -19.79 18.25 -0.87
C TYR A 52 -20.46 19.30 0.01
N ILE A 53 -20.27 20.60 -0.23
CA ILE A 53 -20.97 21.64 0.54
C ILE A 53 -22.49 21.56 0.31
N GLU A 54 -22.93 21.31 -0.92
CA GLU A 54 -24.35 21.09 -1.22
C GLU A 54 -24.88 19.84 -0.51
N ARG A 55 -24.15 18.73 -0.53
CA ARG A 55 -24.54 17.49 0.16
C ARG A 55 -24.58 17.65 1.68
N ILE A 56 -23.69 18.43 2.27
CA ILE A 56 -23.65 18.67 3.72
C ILE A 56 -24.78 19.61 4.15
N SER A 57 -24.96 20.71 3.44
CA SER A 57 -25.76 21.86 3.92
C SER A 57 -27.03 22.14 3.12
N GLY A 58 -27.11 21.67 1.88
CA GLY A 58 -28.13 22.04 0.89
C GLY A 58 -27.84 23.35 0.15
N ALA A 59 -26.73 24.04 0.46
CA ALA A 59 -26.38 25.30 -0.20
C ALA A 59 -25.58 25.05 -1.49
N TYR A 60 -26.11 25.51 -2.62
CA TYR A 60 -25.37 25.57 -3.88
C TYR A 60 -24.57 26.87 -3.97
N ILE A 61 -23.24 26.77 -4.11
CA ILE A 61 -22.33 27.92 -4.20
C ILE A 61 -21.85 28.06 -5.64
N GLN A 62 -21.99 29.24 -6.24
CA GLN A 62 -21.56 29.46 -7.63
C GLN A 62 -20.04 29.45 -7.76
N ILE A 63 -19.54 28.86 -8.86
CA ILE A 63 -18.13 28.92 -9.26
C ILE A 63 -17.95 30.01 -10.31
N LYS A 64 -16.96 30.89 -10.13
CA LYS A 64 -16.59 31.96 -11.06
C LYS A 64 -15.08 31.98 -11.30
N SER A 65 -14.69 32.57 -12.43
CA SER A 65 -13.29 32.84 -12.76
C SER A 65 -12.79 34.08 -12.02
N ASP A 66 -11.50 34.11 -11.69
CA ASP A 66 -10.84 35.22 -11.01
C ASP A 66 -10.71 36.50 -11.82
N ASN A 67 -11.04 36.48 -13.13
CA ASN A 67 -11.24 37.70 -13.92
C ASN A 67 -12.55 38.44 -13.59
N ASN A 68 -13.44 37.84 -12.78
CA ASN A 68 -14.59 38.52 -12.22
C ASN A 68 -14.14 39.46 -11.09
N ALA A 69 -14.88 40.56 -10.91
CA ALA A 69 -14.64 41.50 -9.81
C ALA A 69 -14.72 40.81 -8.45
N GLN A 70 -13.82 41.19 -7.54
CA GLN A 70 -13.77 40.65 -6.19
C GLN A 70 -15.09 40.87 -5.45
N SER A 71 -15.60 39.82 -4.81
CA SER A 71 -16.77 39.87 -3.93
C SER A 71 -16.40 39.66 -2.46
N LYS A 72 -17.35 39.87 -1.54
CA LYS A 72 -17.18 39.46 -0.14
C LYS A 72 -17.39 37.95 -0.01
N GLY A 73 -16.68 37.30 0.91
CA GLY A 73 -16.86 35.87 1.19
C GLY A 73 -16.39 34.96 0.06
N GLU A 74 -15.22 35.23 -0.52
CA GLU A 74 -14.70 34.37 -1.59
C GLU A 74 -14.08 33.09 -1.01
N ILE A 75 -14.26 31.99 -1.75
CA ILE A 75 -13.60 30.71 -1.53
C ILE A 75 -12.63 30.52 -2.67
N LEU A 76 -11.34 30.77 -2.42
CA LEU A 76 -10.28 30.75 -3.43
C LEU A 76 -9.74 29.32 -3.56
N ILE A 77 -9.95 28.69 -4.71
CA ILE A 77 -9.48 27.33 -4.98
C ILE A 77 -8.47 27.36 -6.13
N GLY A 78 -7.22 26.97 -5.84
CA GLY A 78 -6.11 26.97 -6.81
C GLY A 78 -5.27 28.26 -6.83
N GLU A 79 -4.51 28.46 -7.89
CA GLU A 79 -3.59 29.60 -8.07
C GLU A 79 -4.32 30.89 -8.49
N VAL A 80 -5.28 31.31 -7.67
CA VAL A 80 -6.17 32.46 -7.95
C VAL A 80 -5.41 33.80 -7.87
N ASN A 81 -5.65 34.69 -8.82
CA ASN A 81 -5.15 36.07 -8.82
C ASN A 81 -5.95 36.97 -7.86
N ARG A 82 -5.71 36.78 -6.56
CA ARG A 82 -6.23 37.62 -5.47
C ARG A 82 -5.11 37.94 -4.49
N ALA A 83 -5.01 39.20 -4.09
CA ALA A 83 -4.01 39.64 -3.10
C ALA A 83 -4.16 38.91 -1.75
N SER A 84 -5.39 38.57 -1.36
CA SER A 84 -5.71 37.87 -0.11
C SER A 84 -5.27 36.41 -0.08
N ARG A 85 -4.91 35.80 -1.21
CA ARG A 85 -4.50 34.38 -1.28
C ARG A 85 -3.26 34.11 -0.44
N GLU A 86 -2.34 35.09 -0.36
CA GLU A 86 -1.02 35.04 0.27
C GLU A 86 -0.22 33.76 0.00
N ALA A 87 0.98 33.87 -0.56
CA ALA A 87 1.81 32.68 -0.81
C ALA A 87 2.08 31.88 0.49
N PRO A 88 2.22 30.55 0.41
CA PRO A 88 2.66 29.74 1.54
C PRO A 88 4.10 30.12 1.95
N SER A 89 4.43 29.97 3.23
CA SER A 89 5.78 30.25 3.74
C SER A 89 6.79 29.13 3.49
N LYS A 90 6.32 27.99 2.97
CA LYS A 90 7.11 26.79 2.67
C LYS A 90 6.94 26.44 1.19
N ASP A 91 7.97 25.81 0.62
CA ASP A 91 7.82 25.09 -0.64
C ASP A 91 6.90 23.89 -0.42
N LEU A 92 5.87 23.76 -1.25
CA LEU A 92 4.86 22.72 -1.15
C LEU A 92 5.24 21.48 -1.96
N GLY A 93 6.22 21.58 -2.85
CA GLY A 93 6.43 20.58 -3.90
C GLY A 93 5.18 20.39 -4.77
N PRO A 94 5.06 19.29 -5.54
CA PRO A 94 3.91 19.06 -6.41
C PRO A 94 2.60 18.84 -5.66
N ASP A 95 2.61 18.06 -4.57
CA ASP A 95 1.40 17.56 -3.93
C ASP A 95 1.07 18.23 -2.58
N GLY A 96 1.96 19.07 -2.05
CA GLY A 96 1.67 19.84 -0.84
C GLY A 96 0.59 20.90 -1.08
N PHE A 97 -0.07 21.29 -0.01
CA PHE A 97 -1.15 22.27 -0.04
C PHE A 97 -1.23 23.09 1.24
N TYR A 98 -2.04 24.14 1.19
CA TYR A 98 -2.44 24.89 2.36
C TYR A 98 -3.92 25.24 2.35
N ILE A 99 -4.49 25.31 3.55
CA ILE A 99 -5.86 25.75 3.80
C ILE A 99 -5.77 26.94 4.75
N ARG A 100 -6.38 28.06 4.38
CA ARG A 100 -6.42 29.26 5.22
C ARG A 100 -7.81 29.84 5.30
N ASN A 101 -8.19 30.27 6.48
CA ASN A 101 -9.36 31.11 6.70
C ASN A 101 -8.94 32.33 7.51
N ASN A 102 -8.98 33.50 6.88
CA ASN A 102 -8.62 34.77 7.50
C ASN A 102 -9.84 35.58 7.98
N GLY A 103 -11.03 34.98 7.98
CA GLY A 103 -12.31 35.60 8.36
C GLY A 103 -13.00 36.36 7.23
N GLU A 104 -12.28 36.67 6.15
CA GLU A 104 -12.85 37.28 4.94
C GLU A 104 -12.97 36.29 3.79
N ASN A 105 -11.99 35.40 3.65
CA ASN A 105 -11.87 34.43 2.58
C ASN A 105 -11.44 33.06 3.12
N LEU A 106 -11.95 32.01 2.50
CA LEU A 106 -11.41 30.64 2.61
C LEU A 106 -10.49 30.39 1.42
N ILE A 107 -9.29 29.87 1.65
CA ILE A 107 -8.26 29.65 0.63
C ILE A 107 -7.85 28.19 0.70
N ILE A 108 -7.86 27.50 -0.45
CA ILE A 108 -7.39 26.14 -0.61
C ILE A 108 -6.55 26.11 -1.89
N SER A 109 -5.23 26.00 -1.75
CA SER A 109 -4.29 26.05 -2.87
C SER A 109 -3.14 25.09 -2.61
N GLY A 110 -2.50 24.59 -3.67
CA GLY A 110 -1.40 23.65 -3.56
C GLY A 110 -0.43 23.72 -4.71
N GLY A 111 0.51 22.80 -4.71
CA GLY A 111 1.56 22.68 -5.71
C GLY A 111 1.07 22.35 -7.12
N SER A 112 2.03 22.19 -8.04
CA SER A 112 1.77 21.92 -9.45
C SER A 112 1.16 20.54 -9.76
N GLY A 113 1.17 19.63 -8.77
CA GLY A 113 0.62 18.28 -8.83
C GLY A 113 -0.84 18.24 -8.39
N LYS A 114 -1.19 17.35 -7.46
CA LYS A 114 -2.56 17.14 -6.97
C LYS A 114 -2.90 17.93 -5.70
N GLY A 115 -1.99 18.79 -5.23
CA GLY A 115 -2.11 19.51 -3.95
C GLY A 115 -3.45 20.22 -3.76
N THR A 116 -3.96 20.95 -4.76
CA THR A 116 -5.25 21.66 -4.64
C THR A 116 -6.43 20.70 -4.39
N ILE A 117 -6.48 19.54 -5.06
CA ILE A 117 -7.52 18.52 -4.83
C ILE A 117 -7.37 17.92 -3.44
N TYR A 118 -6.15 17.59 -3.04
CA TYR A 118 -5.84 17.05 -1.72
C TYR A 118 -6.20 18.02 -0.60
N GLY A 119 -6.01 19.32 -0.81
CA GLY A 119 -6.44 20.37 0.12
C GLY A 119 -7.96 20.42 0.29
N VAL A 120 -8.74 20.23 -0.78
CA VAL A 120 -10.21 20.17 -0.69
C VAL A 120 -10.66 18.96 0.13
N TYR A 121 -10.16 17.75 -0.17
CA TYR A 121 -10.53 16.56 0.60
C TYR A 121 -10.09 16.65 2.07
N THR A 122 -8.90 17.19 2.33
CA THR A 122 -8.44 17.48 3.70
C THR A 122 -9.35 18.48 4.40
N PHE A 123 -9.81 19.53 3.70
CA PHE A 123 -10.77 20.48 4.25
C PHE A 123 -12.08 19.80 4.66
N LEU A 124 -12.65 18.98 3.77
CA LEU A 124 -13.87 18.21 4.01
C LEU A 124 -13.73 17.27 5.21
N GLU A 125 -12.60 16.56 5.31
CA GLU A 125 -12.36 15.59 6.37
C GLU A 125 -12.13 16.26 7.74
N ARG A 126 -11.22 17.24 7.79
CA ARG A 126 -10.73 17.82 9.05
C ARG A 126 -11.66 18.87 9.63
N TYR A 127 -12.30 19.67 8.78
CA TYR A 127 -13.08 20.83 9.23
C TYR A 127 -14.58 20.62 9.11
N LEU A 128 -15.03 19.74 8.21
CA LEU A 128 -16.46 19.45 8.04
C LEU A 128 -16.86 18.05 8.52
N GLY A 129 -15.92 17.21 8.96
CA GLY A 129 -16.22 15.91 9.55
C GLY A 129 -16.62 14.82 8.55
N CYS A 130 -16.35 15.00 7.25
CA CYS A 130 -16.56 13.96 6.26
C CYS A 130 -15.54 12.82 6.42
N ARG A 131 -15.86 11.63 5.91
CA ARG A 131 -14.97 10.46 5.89
C ARG A 131 -15.17 9.65 4.62
N LYS A 132 -14.09 9.02 4.17
CA LYS A 132 -14.08 7.97 3.13
C LYS A 132 -13.29 6.80 3.71
N TYR A 133 -13.99 5.78 4.22
CA TYR A 133 -13.37 4.64 4.89
C TYR A 133 -12.92 3.57 3.89
N SER A 134 -13.74 3.32 2.87
CA SER A 134 -13.45 2.47 1.71
C SER A 134 -13.97 3.13 0.44
N SER A 135 -13.81 2.50 -0.73
CA SER A 135 -14.44 2.98 -1.98
C SER A 135 -15.96 3.14 -1.83
N SER A 136 -16.59 2.24 -1.08
CA SER A 136 -18.05 2.12 -0.93
C SER A 136 -18.62 2.73 0.36
N VAL A 137 -17.77 2.98 1.37
CA VAL A 137 -18.23 3.47 2.68
C VAL A 137 -17.68 4.87 2.94
N SER A 138 -18.60 5.83 3.06
CA SER A 138 -18.30 7.21 3.42
C SER A 138 -19.27 7.73 4.48
N HIS A 139 -18.86 8.80 5.15
CA HIS A 139 -19.73 9.56 6.04
C HIS A 139 -19.73 11.03 5.61
N ILE A 140 -20.93 11.59 5.42
CA ILE A 140 -21.13 13.00 5.12
C ILE A 140 -22.15 13.54 6.12
N PRO A 141 -21.74 14.45 7.03
CA PRO A 141 -22.66 14.99 8.01
C PRO A 141 -23.71 15.88 7.36
N LYS A 142 -24.83 16.08 8.05
CA LYS A 142 -25.90 16.98 7.61
C LYS A 142 -25.96 18.19 8.53
N GLN A 143 -25.60 19.35 8.00
CA GLN A 143 -25.51 20.60 8.77
C GLN A 143 -25.86 21.80 7.89
N LYS A 144 -26.97 22.47 8.21
CA LYS A 144 -27.48 23.62 7.43
C LYS A 144 -26.65 24.90 7.56
N SER A 145 -25.90 25.06 8.65
CA SER A 145 -25.14 26.28 8.93
C SER A 145 -23.71 25.90 9.29
N ILE A 146 -22.75 26.30 8.47
CA ILE A 146 -21.32 26.01 8.64
C ILE A 146 -20.59 27.31 8.91
N THR A 147 -19.97 27.38 10.08
CA THR A 147 -19.13 28.50 10.51
C THR A 147 -17.73 27.96 10.75
N LEU A 148 -16.73 28.57 10.10
CA LEU A 148 -15.35 28.12 10.17
C LEU A 148 -14.56 29.01 11.13
N PRO A 149 -13.75 28.40 12.03
CA PRO A 149 -12.77 29.15 12.82
C PRO A 149 -11.65 29.65 11.90
N THR A 150 -10.74 30.49 12.42
CA THR A 150 -9.49 30.79 11.73
C THR A 150 -8.72 29.49 11.43
N ILE A 151 -8.24 29.36 10.19
CA ILE A 151 -7.48 28.18 9.72
C ILE A 151 -6.14 28.68 9.19
N ASN A 152 -5.07 27.97 9.54
CA ASN A 152 -3.76 28.09 8.92
C ASN A 152 -3.10 26.71 8.93
N ASP A 153 -3.43 25.92 7.91
CA ASP A 153 -3.01 24.54 7.75
C ASP A 153 -2.11 24.43 6.53
N VAL A 154 -0.96 23.78 6.68
CA VAL A 154 0.00 23.56 5.60
C VAL A 154 0.48 22.12 5.71
N GLU A 155 0.21 21.31 4.69
CA GLU A 155 0.60 19.90 4.65
C GLU A 155 1.49 19.64 3.45
N ILE A 156 2.60 18.93 3.69
CA ILE A 156 3.58 18.49 2.69
C ILE A 156 3.73 16.98 2.88
N PRO A 157 3.65 16.17 1.81
CA PRO A 157 3.74 14.72 1.93
C PRO A 157 5.09 14.26 2.48
N ALA A 158 5.10 13.17 3.24
CA ALA A 158 6.33 12.51 3.66
C ALA A 158 7.06 11.79 2.52
N PHE A 159 6.31 11.26 1.54
CA PHE A 159 6.83 10.57 0.36
C PHE A 159 6.21 11.16 -0.90
N SER A 160 6.97 11.34 -1.99
CA SER A 160 6.49 11.91 -3.25
C SER A 160 5.60 10.96 -4.06
N PHE A 161 5.78 9.65 -3.90
CA PHE A 161 4.93 8.61 -4.53
C PHE A 161 4.43 7.66 -3.45
N ARG A 162 3.11 7.44 -3.40
CA ARG A 162 2.44 6.71 -2.31
C ARG A 162 1.43 5.73 -2.89
N GLU A 163 1.84 4.50 -3.15
CA GLU A 163 0.92 3.48 -3.64
C GLU A 163 0.63 2.43 -2.56
N VAL A 164 -0.66 2.15 -2.39
CA VAL A 164 -1.20 1.13 -1.49
C VAL A 164 -1.98 0.15 -2.35
N ASN A 165 -1.40 -1.03 -2.61
CA ASN A 165 -1.87 -1.94 -3.66
C ASN A 165 -3.02 -2.83 -3.17
N TYR A 166 -4.22 -2.25 -3.11
CA TYR A 166 -5.47 -2.96 -2.85
C TYR A 166 -6.53 -2.64 -3.90
N SER A 167 -7.41 -3.59 -4.22
CA SER A 167 -8.49 -3.38 -5.20
C SER A 167 -9.38 -2.17 -4.86
N ASP A 168 -9.72 -2.03 -3.58
CA ASP A 168 -10.59 -0.95 -3.07
C ASP A 168 -9.98 0.44 -3.27
N VAL A 169 -8.64 0.52 -3.32
CA VAL A 169 -7.91 1.79 -3.49
C VAL A 169 -8.09 2.35 -4.89
N LEU A 170 -8.36 1.52 -5.91
CA LEU A 170 -8.42 1.96 -7.32
C LEU A 170 -9.63 2.87 -7.64
N ASP A 171 -10.56 3.06 -6.71
CA ASP A 171 -11.62 4.08 -6.80
C ASP A 171 -11.00 5.49 -6.90
N PRO A 172 -11.27 6.26 -7.97
CA PRO A 172 -10.64 7.57 -8.17
C PRO A 172 -10.91 8.58 -7.04
N GLU A 173 -12.10 8.53 -6.43
CA GLU A 173 -12.39 9.39 -5.28
C GLU A 173 -11.59 8.94 -4.05
N TYR A 174 -11.52 7.65 -3.76
CA TYR A 174 -10.69 7.11 -2.67
C TYR A 174 -9.23 7.50 -2.81
N MET A 175 -8.62 7.31 -3.99
CA MET A 175 -7.23 7.71 -4.24
C MET A 175 -7.01 9.19 -3.98
N ASN A 176 -7.90 10.06 -4.48
CA ASN A 176 -7.73 11.49 -4.29
C ASN A 176 -7.99 11.93 -2.84
N TRP A 177 -8.94 11.29 -2.15
CA TRP A 177 -9.23 11.53 -0.74
C TRP A 177 -8.01 11.25 0.14
N HIS A 178 -7.39 10.08 -0.10
CA HIS A 178 -6.26 9.59 0.68
C HIS A 178 -4.89 9.87 0.07
N LYS A 179 -4.87 10.68 -1.00
CA LYS A 179 -3.66 11.26 -1.59
C LYS A 179 -2.70 10.20 -2.15
N LEU A 180 -3.26 9.18 -2.79
CA LEU A 180 -2.54 8.03 -3.31
C LEU A 180 -2.20 8.16 -4.80
N ASP A 181 -1.19 7.38 -5.18
CA ASP A 181 -0.71 7.17 -6.54
C ASP A 181 -0.87 5.71 -6.95
N VAL A 182 -0.68 5.45 -8.24
CA VAL A 182 -0.67 4.09 -8.80
C VAL A 182 0.33 4.05 -9.95
N HIS A 183 1.15 3.01 -10.00
CA HIS A 183 2.10 2.79 -11.09
C HIS A 183 1.41 2.27 -12.35
N SER A 184 0.42 1.39 -12.19
CA SER A 184 -0.29 0.76 -13.30
C SER A 184 -1.33 1.68 -13.94
N ASN A 185 -1.67 1.42 -15.20
CA ASN A 185 -2.79 2.07 -15.91
C ASN A 185 -4.17 1.58 -15.40
N LYS A 186 -4.25 1.04 -14.19
CA LYS A 186 -5.51 0.64 -13.54
C LYS A 186 -6.08 1.83 -12.77
N GLY A 187 -7.41 1.90 -12.72
CA GLY A 187 -8.11 3.10 -12.26
C GLY A 187 -8.00 4.23 -13.29
N ASP A 188 -8.72 5.32 -13.08
CA ASP A 188 -8.64 6.53 -13.93
C ASP A 188 -7.35 7.31 -13.61
N SER A 189 -6.18 6.67 -13.79
CA SER A 189 -4.89 7.16 -13.30
C SER A 189 -4.04 7.82 -14.39
N ASP A 190 -3.53 9.01 -14.07
CA ASP A 190 -2.49 9.73 -14.84
C ASP A 190 -1.11 9.29 -14.33
N THR A 191 -0.80 7.99 -14.45
CA THR A 191 0.47 7.41 -13.96
C THR A 191 1.68 7.99 -14.71
N GLN A 192 2.77 8.18 -13.98
CA GLN A 192 4.06 8.63 -14.54
C GLN A 192 4.99 7.47 -14.91
N TRP A 193 4.56 6.22 -14.69
CA TRP A 193 5.33 5.01 -14.96
C TRP A 193 5.07 4.47 -16.36
N GLY A 194 6.15 4.23 -17.12
CA GLY A 194 6.11 3.61 -18.44
C GLY A 194 6.33 2.09 -18.39
N SER A 195 7.10 1.61 -17.40
CA SER A 195 7.31 0.19 -17.13
C SER A 195 7.60 -0.02 -15.64
N TRP A 196 7.24 -1.18 -15.10
CA TRP A 196 7.33 -1.51 -13.67
C TRP A 196 7.97 -2.89 -13.47
N VAL A 197 9.20 -2.89 -12.94
CA VAL A 197 10.04 -4.06 -12.54
C VAL A 197 10.14 -5.21 -13.54
N HIS A 198 11.06 -6.14 -13.28
CA HIS A 198 11.29 -7.35 -14.09
C HIS A 198 11.32 -7.13 -15.62
N THR A 199 11.88 -6.01 -16.07
CA THR A 199 11.77 -5.57 -17.47
C THR A 199 12.82 -6.14 -18.41
N PHE A 200 13.87 -6.81 -17.91
CA PHE A 200 14.91 -7.38 -18.79
C PHE A 200 14.33 -8.25 -19.90
N GLU A 201 13.38 -9.14 -19.60
CA GLU A 201 12.73 -9.96 -20.64
C GLU A 201 11.97 -9.13 -21.69
N THR A 202 11.36 -8.02 -21.27
CA THR A 202 10.57 -7.16 -22.18
C THR A 202 11.44 -6.23 -23.01
N LEU A 203 12.67 -5.98 -22.57
CA LEU A 203 13.67 -5.15 -23.25
C LEU A 203 14.64 -5.98 -24.09
N LEU A 204 14.86 -7.25 -23.73
CA LEU A 204 15.71 -8.22 -24.43
C LEU A 204 15.23 -9.64 -24.09
N SER A 205 14.36 -10.20 -24.94
CA SER A 205 13.73 -11.50 -24.71
C SER A 205 14.65 -12.68 -25.07
N PRO A 206 14.73 -13.74 -24.24
CA PRO A 206 15.33 -15.02 -24.62
C PRO A 206 14.71 -15.64 -25.88
N GLU A 207 13.42 -15.43 -26.13
CA GLU A 207 12.75 -15.97 -27.33
C GLU A 207 13.29 -15.36 -28.62
N GLU A 208 13.62 -14.06 -28.59
CA GLU A 208 14.07 -13.33 -29.77
C GLU A 208 15.59 -13.46 -29.99
N TYR A 209 16.38 -13.42 -28.91
CA TYR A 209 17.84 -13.34 -28.96
C TYR A 209 18.55 -14.61 -28.51
N GLY A 210 17.85 -15.58 -27.91
CA GLY A 210 18.50 -16.68 -27.20
C GLY A 210 19.31 -17.63 -28.07
N GLU A 211 18.82 -17.92 -29.28
CA GLU A 211 19.50 -18.79 -30.24
C GLU A 211 20.63 -18.10 -31.00
N SER A 212 20.39 -16.85 -31.43
CA SER A 212 21.31 -16.06 -32.26
C SER A 212 22.41 -15.36 -31.46
N HIS A 213 22.10 -14.98 -30.22
CA HIS A 213 22.98 -14.19 -29.34
C HIS A 213 23.02 -14.76 -27.91
N PRO A 214 23.42 -16.04 -27.72
CA PRO A 214 23.50 -16.62 -26.38
C PRO A 214 24.45 -15.84 -25.43
N GLU A 215 25.42 -15.10 -25.97
CA GLU A 215 26.32 -14.20 -25.24
C GLU A 215 25.63 -13.01 -24.58
N TYR A 216 24.38 -12.70 -24.94
CA TYR A 216 23.58 -11.65 -24.29
C TYR A 216 23.08 -12.08 -22.91
N PHE A 217 23.08 -13.39 -22.62
CA PHE A 217 22.51 -13.96 -21.41
C PHE A 217 23.58 -14.42 -20.42
N SER A 218 23.15 -14.73 -19.20
CA SER A 218 24.06 -15.04 -18.11
C SER A 218 24.94 -16.25 -18.39
N PHE A 219 26.23 -16.14 -18.05
CA PHE A 219 27.16 -17.25 -18.02
C PHE A 219 27.30 -17.76 -16.58
N TYR A 220 26.96 -19.02 -16.33
CA TYR A 220 27.25 -19.72 -15.10
C TYR A 220 27.36 -21.22 -15.39
N ASP A 221 27.94 -21.99 -14.46
CA ASP A 221 28.13 -23.44 -14.61
C ASP A 221 28.79 -23.86 -15.95
N GLY A 222 29.69 -23.01 -16.46
CA GLY A 222 30.47 -23.26 -17.66
C GLY A 222 29.77 -22.98 -19.00
N LYS A 223 28.53 -22.47 -19.00
CA LYS A 223 27.79 -22.18 -20.25
C LYS A 223 26.89 -20.93 -20.15
N ARG A 224 26.38 -20.48 -21.30
CA ARG A 224 25.35 -19.44 -21.40
C ARG A 224 23.96 -20.05 -21.21
N HIS A 225 23.09 -19.34 -20.51
CA HIS A 225 21.73 -19.76 -20.20
C HIS A 225 20.73 -18.80 -20.85
N ALA A 226 20.46 -19.03 -22.13
CA ALA A 226 19.70 -18.14 -22.99
C ALA A 226 18.27 -18.61 -23.27
N GLY A 227 17.75 -19.54 -22.48
CA GLY A 227 16.43 -20.13 -22.68
C GLY A 227 15.34 -19.59 -21.77
N THR A 228 14.20 -20.28 -21.80
CA THR A 228 13.07 -20.10 -20.88
C THR A 228 12.81 -21.37 -20.09
N VAL A 229 12.26 -21.23 -18.89
CA VAL A 229 11.84 -22.34 -18.01
C VAL A 229 10.39 -22.11 -17.56
N PRO A 230 9.66 -23.15 -17.13
CA PRO A 230 8.37 -22.95 -16.47
C PRO A 230 8.51 -22.03 -15.24
N SER A 231 7.50 -21.18 -15.05
CA SER A 231 7.27 -20.45 -13.80
C SER A 231 7.09 -21.43 -12.63
N TRP A 232 7.24 -20.93 -11.41
CA TRP A 232 7.23 -21.76 -10.21
C TRP A 232 5.89 -22.51 -10.00
N ASP A 233 4.78 -21.98 -10.53
CA ASP A 233 3.45 -22.59 -10.50
C ASP A 233 3.12 -23.36 -11.79
N GLY A 234 4.02 -23.36 -12.77
CA GLY A 234 3.87 -24.04 -14.06
C GLY A 234 2.85 -23.41 -15.01
N SER A 235 2.29 -22.23 -14.70
CA SER A 235 1.23 -21.60 -15.49
C SER A 235 1.72 -20.86 -16.74
N SER A 236 3.00 -20.51 -16.77
CA SER A 236 3.65 -19.71 -17.81
C SER A 236 5.13 -20.05 -17.98
N LEU A 237 5.78 -19.52 -19.03
CA LEU A 237 7.24 -19.57 -19.21
C LEU A 237 7.87 -18.26 -18.70
N GLN A 238 9.08 -18.35 -18.18
CA GLN A 238 9.89 -17.23 -17.71
C GLN A 238 11.35 -17.40 -18.18
N PRO A 239 12.15 -16.33 -18.22
CA PRO A 239 13.58 -16.40 -18.54
C PRO A 239 14.32 -17.35 -17.60
N GLU A 240 15.18 -18.19 -18.17
CA GLU A 240 16.06 -19.09 -17.39
C GLU A 240 17.08 -18.31 -16.55
N SER A 241 17.51 -17.14 -17.04
CA SER A 241 18.57 -16.34 -16.42
C SER A 241 18.40 -14.83 -16.60
N GLN A 242 19.37 -14.07 -16.07
CA GLN A 242 19.51 -12.63 -16.29
C GLN A 242 20.32 -12.31 -17.56
N LEU A 243 20.41 -11.03 -17.91
CA LEU A 243 21.28 -10.54 -18.99
C LEU A 243 22.76 -10.48 -18.58
N CYS A 244 23.66 -10.52 -19.56
CA CYS A 244 25.09 -10.29 -19.39
C CYS A 244 25.40 -8.79 -19.44
N LEU A 245 25.31 -8.12 -18.29
CA LEU A 245 25.42 -6.65 -18.16
C LEU A 245 26.79 -6.03 -18.50
N SER A 246 27.81 -6.85 -18.71
CA SER A 246 29.12 -6.40 -19.19
C SER A 246 29.26 -6.41 -20.72
N ASN A 247 28.30 -7.02 -21.44
CA ASN A 247 28.32 -7.06 -22.89
C ASN A 247 27.87 -5.70 -23.45
N PRO A 248 28.69 -5.00 -24.26
CA PRO A 248 28.31 -3.70 -24.83
C PRO A 248 27.11 -3.78 -25.77
N GLU A 249 26.91 -4.88 -26.49
CA GLU A 249 25.76 -5.02 -27.42
C GLU A 249 24.44 -5.15 -26.65
N VAL A 250 24.44 -5.82 -25.50
CA VAL A 250 23.29 -5.85 -24.59
C VAL A 250 22.88 -4.44 -24.15
N LEU A 251 23.86 -3.57 -23.88
CA LEU A 251 23.59 -2.18 -23.49
C LEU A 251 22.91 -1.41 -24.63
N GLU A 252 23.41 -1.54 -25.86
CA GLU A 252 22.81 -0.86 -27.02
C GLU A 252 21.41 -1.39 -27.29
N THR A 253 21.21 -2.71 -27.37
CA THR A 253 19.90 -3.33 -27.62
C THR A 253 18.87 -2.94 -26.56
N VAL A 254 19.23 -2.97 -25.28
CA VAL A 254 18.33 -2.55 -24.19
C VAL A 254 17.96 -1.06 -24.33
N CYS A 255 18.89 -0.19 -24.68
CA CYS A 255 18.61 1.24 -24.84
C CYS A 255 17.74 1.52 -26.07
N GLU A 256 17.97 0.83 -27.18
CA GLU A 256 17.14 0.92 -28.39
C GLU A 256 15.70 0.48 -28.09
N ASN A 257 15.52 -0.68 -27.47
CA ASN A 257 14.18 -1.19 -27.12
C ASN A 257 13.49 -0.33 -26.07
N LEU A 258 14.23 0.19 -25.10
CA LEU A 258 13.70 1.14 -24.13
C LEU A 258 13.23 2.44 -24.80
N LYS A 259 14.00 2.98 -25.75
CA LYS A 259 13.61 4.17 -26.52
C LYS A 259 12.32 3.92 -27.31
N ILE A 260 12.16 2.73 -27.90
CA ILE A 260 10.92 2.35 -28.59
C ILE A 260 9.73 2.33 -27.62
N GLN A 261 9.91 1.84 -26.39
CA GLN A 261 8.85 1.89 -25.38
C GLN A 261 8.54 3.34 -24.95
N MET A 262 9.56 4.18 -24.75
CA MET A 262 9.41 5.60 -24.41
C MET A 262 8.66 6.38 -25.49
N ASP A 263 8.89 6.09 -26.77
CA ASP A 263 8.20 6.75 -27.88
C ASP A 263 6.70 6.40 -27.93
N LYS A 264 6.31 5.23 -27.41
CA LYS A 264 4.90 4.84 -27.26
C LYS A 264 4.21 5.55 -26.10
N ASN A 265 4.96 5.99 -25.08
CA ASN A 265 4.43 6.71 -23.92
C ASN A 265 5.35 7.89 -23.53
N PRO A 266 5.37 8.99 -24.32
CA PRO A 266 6.32 10.08 -24.11
C PRO A 266 6.09 10.86 -22.81
N LYS A 267 4.89 10.77 -22.22
CA LYS A 267 4.52 11.42 -20.95
C LYS A 267 5.08 10.71 -19.73
N ALA A 268 5.36 9.42 -19.82
CA ALA A 268 5.97 8.69 -18.71
C ALA A 268 7.39 9.20 -18.43
N ILE A 269 7.68 9.31 -17.15
CA ILE A 269 8.94 9.81 -16.60
C ILE A 269 9.77 8.64 -16.08
N TYR A 270 9.13 7.67 -15.42
CA TYR A 270 9.80 6.54 -14.78
C TYR A 270 9.76 5.31 -15.68
N TRP A 271 10.92 4.66 -15.84
CA TRP A 271 11.08 3.47 -16.64
C TRP A 271 11.96 2.47 -15.91
N SER A 272 11.44 1.28 -15.66
CA SER A 272 12.21 0.22 -15.03
C SER A 272 13.15 -0.45 -16.03
N VAL A 273 14.41 -0.59 -15.65
CA VAL A 273 15.43 -1.43 -16.31
C VAL A 273 16.02 -2.30 -15.21
N SER A 274 15.48 -3.51 -15.07
CA SER A 274 15.68 -4.31 -13.87
C SER A 274 15.68 -5.81 -14.16
N GLN A 275 16.42 -6.54 -13.32
CA GLN A 275 16.52 -8.00 -13.33
C GLN A 275 15.15 -8.71 -13.37
N ASN A 276 15.09 -9.84 -14.08
CA ASN A 276 13.98 -10.80 -14.05
C ASN A 276 13.82 -11.38 -12.63
N ASP A 277 12.68 -11.97 -12.30
CA ASP A 277 12.40 -12.49 -10.95
C ASP A 277 13.08 -13.85 -10.66
N ASN A 278 14.41 -13.87 -10.73
CA ASN A 278 15.23 -15.03 -10.40
C ASN A 278 16.65 -14.62 -9.99
N VAL A 279 17.37 -15.55 -9.33
CA VAL A 279 18.74 -15.32 -8.81
C VAL A 279 19.85 -15.79 -9.75
N LYS A 280 19.55 -16.07 -11.02
CA LYS A 280 20.48 -16.67 -11.99
C LYS A 280 21.21 -15.58 -12.79
N TYR A 281 22.05 -14.82 -12.10
CA TYR A 281 22.83 -13.72 -12.67
C TYR A 281 24.13 -14.18 -13.36
N CYS A 282 24.69 -13.29 -14.18
CA CYS A 282 25.87 -13.57 -14.99
C CYS A 282 27.16 -13.59 -14.16
N LYS A 283 27.94 -14.66 -14.28
CA LYS A 283 29.25 -14.87 -13.63
C LYS A 283 30.40 -14.95 -14.64
N CYS A 284 30.23 -14.38 -15.84
CA CYS A 284 31.35 -14.22 -16.76
C CYS A 284 32.44 -13.33 -16.13
N GLU A 285 33.69 -13.47 -16.60
CA GLU A 285 34.84 -12.77 -16.02
C GLU A 285 34.64 -11.25 -15.87
N PRO A 286 34.11 -10.52 -16.89
CA PRO A 286 33.89 -9.09 -16.73
C PRO A 286 32.78 -8.70 -15.72
N CYS A 287 31.68 -9.46 -15.65
CA CYS A 287 30.63 -9.21 -14.64
C CYS A 287 31.17 -9.49 -13.24
N ALA A 288 31.83 -10.63 -13.05
CA ALA A 288 32.42 -11.01 -11.78
C ALA A 288 33.48 -10.00 -11.31
N ALA A 289 34.27 -9.44 -12.22
CA ALA A 289 35.25 -8.40 -11.91
C ALA A 289 34.59 -7.11 -11.41
N LEU A 290 33.48 -6.67 -12.03
CA LEU A 290 32.71 -5.51 -11.57
C LEU A 290 32.10 -5.74 -10.19
N ASP A 291 31.49 -6.90 -9.99
CA ASP A 291 30.87 -7.27 -8.72
C ASP A 291 31.91 -7.36 -7.60
N ALA A 292 33.06 -8.01 -7.84
CA ALA A 292 34.14 -8.09 -6.87
C ALA A 292 34.75 -6.71 -6.54
N LYS A 293 34.90 -5.85 -7.56
CA LYS A 293 35.43 -4.49 -7.38
C LYS A 293 34.55 -3.65 -6.45
N TYR A 294 33.23 -3.74 -6.62
CA TYR A 294 32.27 -2.90 -5.92
C TYR A 294 31.56 -3.59 -4.74
N ALA A 295 31.89 -4.85 -4.43
CA ALA A 295 31.35 -5.55 -3.26
C ALA A 295 31.74 -4.84 -1.96
N ALA A 296 30.74 -4.46 -1.17
CA ALA A 296 30.93 -3.84 0.15
C ALA A 296 31.25 -4.87 1.26
N PHE A 297 30.94 -6.14 1.03
CA PHE A 297 31.07 -7.24 1.99
C PHE A 297 31.70 -8.47 1.34
N ALA A 298 32.18 -9.41 2.13
CA ALA A 298 32.55 -10.73 1.64
C ALA A 298 31.28 -11.54 1.30
N PRO A 299 31.29 -12.43 0.28
CA PRO A 299 30.12 -13.22 -0.11
C PRO A 299 29.43 -13.95 1.03
N GLU A 300 30.20 -14.57 1.93
CA GLU A 300 29.72 -15.31 3.10
C GLU A 300 28.99 -14.45 4.14
N GLU A 301 29.17 -13.12 4.12
CA GLU A 301 28.53 -12.18 5.05
C GLU A 301 27.12 -11.76 4.60
N LYS A 302 26.79 -11.96 3.31
CA LYS A 302 25.55 -11.49 2.67
C LYS A 302 24.91 -12.59 1.83
N MET A 303 24.62 -13.72 2.48
CA MET A 303 23.91 -14.85 1.88
C MET A 303 22.41 -14.78 2.17
N TYR A 304 21.58 -14.86 1.13
CA TYR A 304 20.12 -14.93 1.27
C TYR A 304 19.58 -16.23 0.71
N GLY A 305 18.38 -16.60 1.19
CA GLY A 305 17.68 -17.79 0.78
C GLY A 305 16.57 -17.50 -0.23
N THR A 306 16.34 -18.41 -1.15
CA THR A 306 15.10 -18.48 -1.93
C THR A 306 14.01 -19.15 -1.09
N HIS A 307 12.73 -19.02 -1.49
CA HIS A 307 11.62 -19.71 -0.82
C HIS A 307 11.75 -21.25 -0.84
N VAL A 308 12.58 -21.81 -1.73
CA VAL A 308 12.87 -23.24 -1.85
C VAL A 308 14.19 -23.65 -1.17
N GLY A 309 14.78 -22.78 -0.34
CA GLY A 309 15.93 -23.09 0.52
C GLY A 309 17.30 -23.00 -0.15
N SER A 310 17.40 -22.59 -1.41
CA SER A 310 18.70 -22.35 -2.07
C SER A 310 19.32 -21.05 -1.57
N GLN A 311 20.64 -21.02 -1.38
CA GLN A 311 21.34 -19.80 -0.96
C GLN A 311 22.11 -19.13 -2.10
N TYR A 312 22.21 -17.81 -2.06
CA TYR A 312 22.95 -17.00 -3.02
C TYR A 312 23.59 -15.76 -2.36
N PRO A 313 24.77 -15.30 -2.81
CA PRO A 313 25.35 -14.05 -2.34
C PRO A 313 24.69 -12.85 -3.02
N ALA A 314 24.40 -11.81 -2.24
CA ALA A 314 23.70 -10.62 -2.71
C ALA A 314 24.62 -9.45 -3.05
N LEU A 315 25.66 -9.73 -3.86
CA LEU A 315 26.75 -8.79 -4.12
C LEU A 315 26.91 -8.45 -5.61
N SER A 316 25.89 -8.70 -6.43
CA SER A 316 25.94 -8.45 -7.89
C SER A 316 25.50 -7.03 -8.31
N MET A 317 25.35 -6.11 -7.35
CA MET A 317 24.95 -4.73 -7.63
C MET A 317 26.05 -3.94 -8.36
N GLY A 318 27.31 -4.39 -8.33
CA GLY A 318 28.42 -3.72 -9.03
C GLY A 318 28.23 -3.68 -10.54
N SER A 319 27.94 -4.84 -11.14
CA SER A 319 27.62 -4.96 -12.56
C SER A 319 26.29 -4.32 -12.92
N MET A 320 25.25 -4.50 -12.09
CA MET A 320 23.94 -3.87 -12.26
C MET A 320 24.04 -2.34 -12.30
N LEU A 321 24.58 -1.71 -11.26
CA LEU A 321 24.62 -0.25 -11.18
C LEU A 321 25.53 0.38 -12.25
N THR A 322 26.62 -0.32 -12.62
CA THR A 322 27.47 0.11 -13.75
C THR A 322 26.67 0.15 -15.06
N PHE A 323 25.84 -0.86 -15.32
CA PHE A 323 24.98 -0.91 -16.50
C PHE A 323 23.90 0.17 -16.46
N ILE A 324 23.18 0.28 -15.34
CA ILE A 324 22.07 1.21 -15.16
C ILE A 324 22.51 2.67 -15.27
N ASN A 325 23.67 3.03 -14.72
CA ASN A 325 24.21 4.38 -14.89
C ASN A 325 24.44 4.72 -16.37
N LYS A 326 24.94 3.77 -17.19
CA LYS A 326 25.11 3.98 -18.63
C LYS A 326 23.79 4.07 -19.39
N VAL A 327 22.76 3.36 -18.93
CA VAL A 327 21.40 3.51 -19.50
C VAL A 327 20.87 4.90 -19.18
N ALA A 328 20.98 5.33 -17.92
CA ALA A 328 20.50 6.62 -17.45
C ALA A 328 21.18 7.82 -18.13
N GLU A 329 22.47 7.70 -18.49
CA GLU A 329 23.21 8.69 -19.28
C GLU A 329 22.59 8.93 -20.67
N ARG A 330 21.96 7.92 -21.29
CA ARG A 330 21.31 8.05 -22.60
C ARG A 330 19.93 8.71 -22.53
N PHE A 331 19.30 8.75 -21.35
CA PHE A 331 17.95 9.27 -21.15
C PHE A 331 17.88 10.27 -20.00
N PRO A 332 18.59 11.42 -20.09
CA PRO A 332 18.73 12.37 -18.97
C PRO A 332 17.42 13.07 -18.57
N ASP A 333 16.39 13.03 -19.42
CA ASP A 333 15.04 13.57 -19.16
C ASP A 333 14.10 12.55 -18.52
N LYS A 334 14.55 11.30 -18.33
CA LYS A 334 13.80 10.19 -17.74
C LYS A 334 14.46 9.72 -16.46
N VAL A 335 13.69 9.05 -15.60
CA VAL A 335 14.18 8.35 -14.41
C VAL A 335 14.24 6.86 -14.71
N ILE A 336 15.44 6.28 -14.60
CA ILE A 336 15.65 4.84 -14.78
C ILE A 336 15.57 4.18 -13.40
N SER A 337 14.53 3.39 -13.18
CA SER A 337 14.37 2.61 -11.95
C SER A 337 15.06 1.24 -12.11
N THR A 338 15.72 0.77 -11.06
CA THR A 338 16.28 -0.58 -11.01
C THR A 338 16.10 -1.20 -9.63
N LEU A 339 16.12 -2.54 -9.57
CA LEU A 339 15.87 -3.27 -8.34
C LEU A 339 17.16 -3.41 -7.51
N ALA A 340 17.05 -3.08 -6.22
CA ALA A 340 17.88 -3.61 -5.15
C ALA A 340 17.11 -4.75 -4.47
N TYR A 341 17.16 -5.93 -5.10
CA TYR A 341 16.33 -7.08 -4.75
C TYR A 341 17.15 -8.37 -4.88
N GLN A 342 16.96 -9.32 -3.98
CA GLN A 342 17.68 -10.60 -3.99
C GLN A 342 19.20 -10.40 -4.19
N HIS A 343 19.75 -10.85 -5.33
CA HIS A 343 21.18 -10.86 -5.61
C HIS A 343 21.81 -9.45 -5.79
N THR A 344 20.98 -8.41 -5.93
CA THR A 344 21.40 -6.99 -6.03
C THR A 344 21.00 -6.17 -4.80
N ARG A 345 20.44 -6.77 -3.74
CA ARG A 345 19.88 -6.03 -2.59
C ARG A 345 20.88 -5.10 -1.89
N VAL A 346 22.12 -5.56 -1.74
CA VAL A 346 23.13 -4.88 -0.91
C VAL A 346 23.74 -3.68 -1.66
N PRO A 347 23.84 -2.51 -1.02
CA PRO A 347 24.45 -1.34 -1.63
C PRO A 347 25.95 -1.58 -1.94
N PRO A 348 26.43 -1.17 -3.12
CA PRO A 348 27.83 -1.34 -3.49
C PRO A 348 28.73 -0.31 -2.80
N LYS A 349 30.04 -0.53 -2.82
CA LYS A 349 31.06 0.47 -2.48
C LYS A 349 31.62 1.12 -3.74
N GLY A 350 32.04 2.39 -3.64
CA GLY A 350 32.84 3.04 -4.70
C GLY A 350 32.14 3.32 -6.02
N ILE A 351 30.82 3.11 -6.09
CA ILE A 351 29.93 3.52 -7.19
C ILE A 351 28.62 4.01 -6.60
N VAL A 352 28.06 5.07 -7.17
CA VAL A 352 26.79 5.69 -6.74
C VAL A 352 25.80 5.70 -7.90
N PRO A 353 24.48 5.65 -7.63
CA PRO A 353 23.47 5.85 -8.67
C PRO A 353 23.63 7.23 -9.33
N ALA A 354 23.44 7.31 -10.64
CA ALA A 354 23.32 8.60 -11.32
C ALA A 354 22.09 9.38 -10.81
N LYS A 355 22.05 10.70 -11.00
CA LYS A 355 21.00 11.57 -10.43
C LYS A 355 19.58 11.18 -10.87
N ASN A 356 19.45 10.61 -12.07
CA ASN A 356 18.19 10.14 -12.63
C ASN A 356 18.04 8.60 -12.53
N VAL A 357 18.75 7.95 -11.61
CA VAL A 357 18.56 6.54 -11.27
C VAL A 357 17.76 6.45 -9.97
N ASN A 358 16.66 5.70 -10.01
CA ASN A 358 15.85 5.34 -8.85
C ASN A 358 16.17 3.92 -8.40
N ILE A 359 16.35 3.71 -7.10
CA ILE A 359 16.62 2.39 -6.52
C ILE A 359 15.36 1.87 -5.85
N MET A 360 14.84 0.75 -6.34
CA MET A 360 13.71 0.04 -5.76
C MET A 360 14.19 -1.05 -4.81
N LEU A 361 14.15 -0.78 -3.51
CA LEU A 361 14.63 -1.67 -2.45
C LEU A 361 13.47 -2.49 -1.86
N CYS A 362 13.60 -3.82 -1.87
CA CYS A 362 12.54 -4.73 -1.42
C CYS A 362 12.92 -5.47 -0.13
N ASN A 363 11.96 -5.64 0.78
CA ASN A 363 12.15 -6.29 2.10
C ASN A 363 11.45 -7.66 2.22
N ILE A 364 11.49 -8.45 1.14
CA ILE A 364 10.74 -9.72 1.05
C ILE A 364 11.13 -10.72 2.16
N GLU A 365 12.37 -10.63 2.68
CA GLU A 365 12.86 -11.51 3.74
C GLU A 365 12.46 -11.09 5.17
N SER A 366 11.96 -9.87 5.38
CA SER A 366 11.69 -9.36 6.74
C SER A 366 10.54 -10.11 7.43
N PRO A 367 10.53 -10.21 8.77
CA PRO A 367 9.37 -10.70 9.52
C PRO A 367 8.25 -9.65 9.54
N ARG A 368 6.99 -10.09 9.56
CA ARG A 368 5.84 -9.17 9.60
C ARG A 368 5.23 -8.97 10.99
N ASN A 369 5.65 -9.73 11.99
CA ASN A 369 5.18 -9.58 13.38
C ASN A 369 6.05 -8.64 14.23
N THR A 370 7.20 -8.20 13.73
CA THR A 370 8.12 -7.29 14.43
C THR A 370 8.52 -6.15 13.48
N PRO A 371 8.59 -4.88 13.92
CA PRO A 371 9.04 -3.79 13.08
C PRO A 371 10.41 -4.07 12.45
N ILE A 372 10.60 -3.68 11.19
CA ILE A 372 11.79 -4.00 10.37
C ILE A 372 13.08 -3.63 11.11
N GLU A 373 13.14 -2.43 11.71
CA GLU A 373 14.31 -1.94 12.44
C GLU A 373 14.79 -2.89 13.55
N LYS A 374 13.88 -3.66 14.15
CA LYS A 374 14.20 -4.62 15.22
C LYS A 374 14.21 -6.07 14.72
N GLY A 375 13.38 -6.39 13.73
CA GLY A 375 13.18 -7.75 13.22
C GLY A 375 14.11 -8.13 12.06
N ASP A 376 14.68 -7.17 11.35
CA ASP A 376 15.55 -7.40 10.18
C ASP A 376 16.68 -6.37 10.12
N ILE A 377 17.67 -6.56 10.99
CA ILE A 377 18.89 -5.73 11.06
C ILE A 377 19.62 -5.71 9.71
N SER A 378 19.55 -6.79 8.94
CA SER A 378 20.21 -6.86 7.63
C SER A 378 19.57 -5.90 6.64
N PHE A 379 18.24 -5.91 6.53
CA PHE A 379 17.52 -4.96 5.69
C PHE A 379 17.71 -3.52 6.17
N THR A 380 17.63 -3.26 7.48
CA THR A 380 17.88 -1.92 8.03
C THR A 380 19.25 -1.39 7.65
N SER A 381 20.30 -2.22 7.77
CA SER A 381 21.64 -1.85 7.36
C SER A 381 21.76 -1.61 5.85
N ASP A 382 21.06 -2.40 5.02
CA ASP A 382 21.04 -2.21 3.57
C ASP A 382 20.32 -0.89 3.21
N LEU A 383 19.19 -0.57 3.85
CA LEU A 383 18.44 0.67 3.68
C LEU A 383 19.26 1.90 4.09
N GLU A 384 19.88 1.88 5.27
CA GLU A 384 20.79 2.94 5.72
C GLU A 384 21.97 3.12 4.77
N GLY A 385 22.49 2.03 4.21
CA GLY A 385 23.56 2.05 3.21
C GLY A 385 23.12 2.74 1.92
N TRP A 386 21.93 2.39 1.39
CA TRP A 386 21.36 3.06 0.23
C TRP A 386 21.05 4.53 0.47
N GLY A 387 20.50 4.88 1.64
CA GLY A 387 20.21 6.27 2.02
C GLY A 387 21.45 7.17 2.11
N LYS A 388 22.66 6.60 2.20
CA LYS A 388 23.94 7.34 2.10
C LYS A 388 24.37 7.60 0.66
N LEU A 389 23.87 6.83 -0.31
CA LEU A 389 24.26 6.91 -1.72
C LEU A 389 23.29 7.74 -2.55
N THR A 390 22.01 7.76 -2.20
CA THR A 390 20.96 8.49 -2.93
C THR A 390 19.73 8.74 -2.05
N ASP A 391 18.92 9.73 -2.40
CA ASP A 391 17.57 10.01 -1.87
C ASP A 391 16.46 9.58 -2.86
N ASN A 392 16.84 9.10 -4.05
CA ASN A 392 15.92 8.57 -5.04
C ASN A 392 15.68 7.07 -4.80
N ILE A 393 15.07 6.75 -3.65
CA ILE A 393 14.77 5.39 -3.22
C ILE A 393 13.26 5.20 -3.18
N ILE A 394 12.79 4.14 -3.84
CA ILE A 394 11.46 3.59 -3.61
C ILE A 394 11.60 2.32 -2.76
N VAL A 395 10.86 2.24 -1.66
CA VAL A 395 10.73 0.99 -0.91
C VAL A 395 9.53 0.23 -1.44
N TRP A 396 9.75 -1.02 -1.80
CA TRP A 396 8.70 -2.01 -2.03
C TRP A 396 8.55 -2.85 -0.76
N ASP A 397 7.53 -2.52 0.04
CA ASP A 397 7.14 -3.29 1.24
C ASP A 397 5.96 -4.22 0.91
N TYR A 398 5.82 -5.29 1.68
CA TYR A 398 4.79 -6.31 1.54
C TYR A 398 4.01 -6.42 2.86
N VAL A 399 2.70 -6.25 2.82
CA VAL A 399 1.88 -6.08 4.04
C VAL A 399 0.83 -7.17 4.25
N ILE A 400 0.84 -8.22 3.43
CA ILE A 400 -0.14 -9.33 3.46
C ILE A 400 0.51 -10.72 3.42
N GLN A 401 -0.30 -11.76 3.63
CA GLN A 401 0.08 -13.16 3.41
C GLN A 401 -0.40 -13.65 2.05
N PHE A 402 0.50 -13.66 1.08
CA PHE A 402 0.22 -13.98 -0.31
C PHE A 402 -0.32 -15.39 -0.54
N LYS A 403 0.24 -16.39 0.16
CA LYS A 403 -0.19 -17.79 0.04
C LYS A 403 -1.66 -17.98 0.44
N ASN A 404 -2.14 -17.16 1.37
CA ASN A 404 -3.42 -17.31 2.06
C ASN A 404 -4.04 -15.93 2.32
N LEU A 405 -4.66 -15.33 1.29
CA LEU A 405 -5.12 -13.93 1.32
C LEU A 405 -6.17 -13.65 2.40
N LEU A 406 -6.92 -14.67 2.80
CA LEU A 406 -7.94 -14.59 3.85
C LEU A 406 -7.42 -15.00 5.23
N ALA A 407 -6.17 -15.44 5.39
CA ALA A 407 -5.69 -15.84 6.70
C ALA A 407 -5.52 -14.64 7.66
N PRO A 408 -5.75 -14.83 8.97
CA PRO A 408 -5.42 -13.83 9.98
C PRO A 408 -3.93 -13.45 9.91
N PHE A 409 -3.61 -12.15 9.87
CA PHE A 409 -2.24 -11.69 9.66
C PHE A 409 -1.86 -10.51 10.58
N PRO A 410 -1.48 -10.76 11.84
CA PRO A 410 -1.31 -9.71 12.85
C PRO A 410 -0.03 -8.88 12.71
N ASN A 411 -0.01 -7.95 11.75
CA ASN A 411 1.10 -7.03 11.48
C ASN A 411 0.72 -5.54 11.50
N LEU A 412 -0.52 -5.15 11.87
CA LEU A 412 -0.95 -3.74 11.89
C LEU A 412 -0.07 -2.87 12.79
N ARG A 413 0.42 -3.43 13.91
CA ARG A 413 1.34 -2.75 14.84
C ARG A 413 2.74 -2.49 14.26
N THR A 414 3.08 -3.07 13.12
CA THR A 414 4.37 -2.85 12.44
C THR A 414 4.33 -1.75 11.39
N LEU A 415 3.13 -1.38 10.90
CA LEU A 415 2.98 -0.45 9.76
C LEU A 415 3.60 0.92 10.06
N GLN A 416 3.20 1.57 11.16
CA GLN A 416 3.73 2.87 11.52
C GLN A 416 5.26 2.90 11.72
N PRO A 417 5.87 2.03 12.56
CA PRO A 417 7.32 2.08 12.77
C PRO A 417 8.10 1.73 11.50
N ASN A 418 7.58 0.89 10.59
CA ASN A 418 8.21 0.63 9.29
C ASN A 418 8.18 1.87 8.39
N VAL A 419 7.04 2.54 8.26
CA VAL A 419 6.93 3.77 7.47
C VAL A 419 7.80 4.89 8.04
N GLN A 420 7.91 5.00 9.37
CA GLN A 420 8.84 5.93 10.03
C GLN A 420 10.31 5.59 9.74
N LEU A 421 10.68 4.31 9.75
CA LEU A 421 12.02 3.86 9.34
C LEU A 421 12.33 4.32 7.90
N PHE A 422 11.38 4.19 6.98
CA PHE A 422 11.58 4.62 5.59
C PHE A 422 11.80 6.13 5.49
N LYS A 423 10.92 6.93 6.13
CA LYS A 423 11.05 8.40 6.20
C LYS A 423 12.42 8.83 6.75
N ASN A 424 12.91 8.15 7.79
CA ASN A 424 14.16 8.50 8.46
C ASN A 424 15.43 8.10 7.68
N ASN A 425 15.29 7.36 6.56
CA ASN A 425 16.40 6.84 5.76
C ASN A 425 16.36 7.31 4.30
N ASN A 426 15.90 8.56 4.06
CA ASN A 426 15.88 9.20 2.74
C ASN A 426 15.06 8.46 1.66
N VAL A 427 14.08 7.66 2.06
CA VAL A 427 13.13 7.07 1.11
C VAL A 427 12.21 8.17 0.59
N SER A 428 12.15 8.34 -0.73
CA SER A 428 11.28 9.33 -1.38
C SER A 428 9.95 8.75 -1.84
N ALA A 429 9.86 7.43 -2.07
CA ALA A 429 8.68 6.78 -2.59
C ALA A 429 8.40 5.46 -1.86
N VAL A 430 7.13 5.10 -1.70
CA VAL A 430 6.75 3.82 -1.08
C VAL A 430 5.67 3.14 -1.90
N PHE A 431 5.89 1.85 -2.15
CA PHE A 431 4.91 0.92 -2.69
C PHE A 431 4.62 -0.13 -1.62
N GLU A 432 3.42 -0.08 -1.05
CA GLU A 432 2.91 -1.05 -0.10
C GLU A 432 2.12 -2.12 -0.86
N GLN A 433 2.75 -3.27 -1.10
CA GLN A 433 2.09 -4.38 -1.77
C GLN A 433 1.14 -5.10 -0.82
N GLY A 434 -0.15 -4.82 -1.02
CA GLY A 434 -1.27 -5.44 -0.34
C GLY A 434 -1.96 -6.53 -1.16
N ASN A 435 -3.27 -6.70 -0.91
CA ASN A 435 -4.09 -7.65 -1.64
C ASN A 435 -4.68 -7.01 -2.92
N ARG A 436 -4.10 -7.35 -4.07
CA ARG A 436 -4.60 -6.92 -5.39
C ARG A 436 -5.95 -7.53 -5.79
N GLU A 437 -6.40 -8.56 -5.08
CA GLU A 437 -7.63 -9.30 -5.33
C GLU A 437 -8.80 -8.66 -4.55
N ILE A 438 -10.04 -9.08 -4.81
CA ILE A 438 -11.20 -8.62 -4.04
C ILE A 438 -11.32 -9.47 -2.77
N GLY A 439 -11.52 -8.82 -1.63
CA GLY A 439 -11.56 -9.45 -0.30
C GLY A 439 -10.21 -9.41 0.43
N GLY A 440 -9.98 -10.40 1.28
CA GLY A 440 -8.76 -10.50 2.10
C GLY A 440 -8.95 -10.02 3.54
N GLU A 441 -8.03 -10.41 4.42
CA GLU A 441 -8.09 -10.02 5.82
C GLU A 441 -7.90 -8.51 6.00
N PHE A 442 -8.93 -7.85 6.56
CA PHE A 442 -8.96 -6.42 6.86
C PHE A 442 -8.46 -5.51 5.72
N ALA A 443 -8.73 -5.86 4.46
CA ALA A 443 -8.19 -5.17 3.30
C ALA A 443 -8.46 -3.65 3.33
N GLU A 444 -9.69 -3.23 3.65
CA GLU A 444 -10.09 -1.82 3.71
C GLU A 444 -9.46 -1.08 4.88
N LEU A 445 -9.37 -1.72 6.06
CA LEU A 445 -8.72 -1.13 7.23
C LEU A 445 -7.22 -0.93 6.98
N ARG A 446 -6.55 -1.93 6.39
CA ARG A 446 -5.13 -1.87 6.02
C ARG A 446 -4.87 -0.76 5.02
N ALA A 447 -5.66 -0.71 3.96
CA ALA A 447 -5.57 0.33 2.94
C ALA A 447 -5.71 1.73 3.57
N TYR A 448 -6.72 1.91 4.44
CA TYR A 448 -6.97 3.17 5.13
C TYR A 448 -5.80 3.59 6.03
N LEU A 449 -5.28 2.69 6.86
CA LEU A 449 -4.17 3.00 7.77
C LEU A 449 -2.88 3.32 7.01
N LEU A 450 -2.53 2.51 6.02
CA LEU A 450 -1.34 2.73 5.18
C LEU A 450 -1.44 4.07 4.44
N ALA A 451 -2.59 4.37 3.83
CA ALA A 451 -2.74 5.61 3.09
C ALA A 451 -2.55 6.86 3.97
N LYS A 452 -3.07 6.82 5.20
CA LYS A 452 -2.86 7.89 6.18
C LYS A 452 -1.39 7.99 6.62
N LEU A 453 -0.73 6.86 6.89
CA LEU A 453 0.68 6.80 7.30
C LEU A 453 1.63 7.30 6.22
N LEU A 454 1.42 6.92 4.96
CA LEU A 454 2.26 7.37 3.84
C LEU A 454 2.15 8.88 3.59
N TRP A 455 1.05 9.52 3.99
CA TRP A 455 0.98 10.97 4.01
C TRP A 455 1.70 11.58 5.22
N ASN A 456 1.41 11.07 6.43
CA ASN A 456 1.97 11.55 7.68
C ASN A 456 2.36 10.39 8.62
N PRO A 457 3.63 9.96 8.62
CA PRO A 457 4.11 8.86 9.46
C PRO A 457 4.06 9.12 10.97
N ASP A 458 3.91 10.39 11.38
CA ASP A 458 3.91 10.82 12.79
C ASP A 458 2.49 10.97 13.36
N MET A 459 1.47 10.60 12.59
CA MET A 459 0.07 10.63 13.05
C MET A 459 -0.19 9.66 14.20
N ASN A 460 -1.30 9.85 14.92
CA ASN A 460 -1.78 8.85 15.87
C ASN A 460 -2.55 7.75 15.10
N ILE A 461 -1.89 6.62 14.84
CA ILE A 461 -2.49 5.50 14.11
C ILE A 461 -3.66 4.86 14.85
N GLU A 462 -3.58 4.74 16.18
CA GLU A 462 -4.65 4.16 17.01
C GLU A 462 -5.94 4.97 16.88
N LYS A 463 -5.83 6.31 16.88
CA LYS A 463 -6.99 7.18 16.66
C LYS A 463 -7.60 7.00 15.27
N ALA A 464 -6.78 6.77 14.26
CA ALA A 464 -7.27 6.52 12.90
C ALA A 464 -7.92 5.15 12.76
N MET A 465 -7.38 4.12 13.43
CA MET A 465 -8.02 2.82 13.54
C MET A 465 -9.36 2.94 14.25
N ASP A 466 -9.43 3.66 15.38
CA ASP A 466 -10.68 3.87 16.11
C ASP A 466 -11.73 4.60 15.25
N ASP A 467 -11.36 5.69 14.56
CA ASP A 467 -12.25 6.41 13.64
C ASP A 467 -12.77 5.49 12.52
N PHE A 468 -11.90 4.66 11.92
CA PHE A 468 -12.30 3.66 10.95
C PHE A 468 -13.27 2.63 11.55
N LEU A 469 -12.93 2.03 12.69
CA LEU A 469 -13.75 0.98 13.31
C LEU A 469 -15.13 1.53 13.70
N THR A 470 -15.21 2.76 14.21
CA THR A 470 -16.47 3.44 14.49
C THR A 470 -17.32 3.60 13.23
N GLY A 471 -16.76 4.17 12.16
CA GLY A 471 -17.52 4.48 10.96
C GLY A 471 -17.81 3.26 10.07
N TYR A 472 -16.94 2.25 10.11
CA TYR A 472 -17.05 1.06 9.28
C TYR A 472 -17.83 -0.07 9.96
N TYR A 473 -17.65 -0.30 11.26
CA TYR A 473 -18.33 -1.39 11.97
C TYR A 473 -19.42 -0.91 12.95
N GLY A 474 -19.58 0.40 13.16
CA GLY A 474 -20.64 0.96 14.00
C GLY A 474 -20.62 0.37 15.40
N GLN A 475 -21.76 -0.18 15.85
CA GLN A 475 -21.89 -0.75 17.20
C GLN A 475 -21.02 -1.99 17.44
N ALA A 476 -20.47 -2.61 16.39
CA ALA A 476 -19.55 -3.73 16.51
C ALA A 476 -18.08 -3.32 16.74
N GLN A 477 -17.75 -2.02 16.70
CA GLN A 477 -16.36 -1.52 16.75
C GLN A 477 -15.51 -2.11 17.88
N GLU A 478 -16.06 -2.18 19.09
CA GLU A 478 -15.31 -2.62 20.29
C GLU A 478 -14.96 -4.10 20.20
N TYR A 479 -15.83 -4.90 19.59
CA TYR A 479 -15.58 -6.33 19.40
C TYR A 479 -14.55 -6.57 18.30
N ILE A 480 -14.61 -5.81 17.20
CA ILE A 480 -13.59 -5.89 16.14
C ILE A 480 -12.22 -5.46 16.68
N LYS A 481 -12.18 -4.38 17.49
CA LYS A 481 -10.97 -3.93 18.16
C LYS A 481 -10.41 -5.00 19.10
N GLN A 482 -11.26 -5.61 19.94
CA GLN A 482 -10.86 -6.72 20.82
C GLN A 482 -10.26 -7.90 20.05
N TYR A 483 -10.83 -8.28 18.91
CA TYR A 483 -10.27 -9.33 18.05
C TYR A 483 -8.89 -8.96 17.52
N ILE A 484 -8.73 -7.74 16.99
CA ILE A 484 -7.46 -7.23 16.48
C ILE A 484 -6.39 -7.24 17.58
N GLU A 485 -6.71 -6.67 18.75
CA GLU A 485 -5.79 -6.60 19.90
C GLU A 485 -5.35 -7.98 20.36
N LEU A 486 -6.31 -8.89 20.57
CA LEU A 486 -6.04 -10.23 21.06
C LEU A 486 -5.15 -11.03 20.09
N MET A 487 -5.37 -10.91 18.78
CA MET A 487 -4.53 -11.52 17.76
C MET A 487 -3.11 -10.96 17.76
N HIS A 488 -2.96 -9.63 17.87
CA HIS A 488 -1.65 -8.98 17.90
C HIS A 488 -0.88 -9.26 19.19
N ASP A 489 -1.54 -9.36 20.33
CA ASP A 489 -0.92 -9.69 21.62
C ASP A 489 -0.30 -11.10 21.64
N HIS A 490 -0.78 -12.00 20.78
CA HIS A 490 -0.34 -13.40 20.70
C HIS A 490 0.50 -13.73 19.46
N ASN A 491 0.92 -12.72 18.68
CA ASN A 491 1.72 -12.93 17.45
C ASN A 491 3.21 -13.26 17.71
N GLN A 492 3.62 -13.32 18.97
CA GLN A 492 4.99 -13.59 19.43
C GLN A 492 6.05 -12.64 18.83
N ALA A 493 5.72 -11.37 18.64
CA ALA A 493 6.70 -10.33 18.29
C ALA A 493 7.93 -10.37 19.23
N TYR A 494 9.11 -10.03 18.71
CA TYR A 494 10.38 -9.96 19.46
C TYR A 494 10.91 -11.28 20.04
N THR A 495 10.32 -12.42 19.71
CA THR A 495 10.80 -13.76 20.15
C THR A 495 11.82 -14.39 19.20
N GLY A 496 12.11 -13.76 18.06
CA GLY A 496 12.86 -14.35 16.95
C GLY A 496 12.00 -15.15 15.96
N ARG A 497 10.71 -15.37 16.28
CA ARG A 497 9.74 -15.95 15.36
C ARG A 497 9.46 -15.03 14.17
N LYS A 498 9.46 -15.59 12.96
CA LYS A 498 9.15 -14.88 11.71
C LYS A 498 7.72 -15.17 11.24
N LEU A 499 6.85 -14.17 11.28
CA LEU A 499 5.59 -14.18 10.54
C LEU A 499 5.88 -13.95 9.05
N SER A 500 5.67 -14.97 8.23
CA SER A 500 6.03 -15.00 6.81
C SER A 500 4.85 -14.67 5.89
N ILE A 501 5.11 -13.89 4.84
CA ILE A 501 4.16 -13.60 3.76
C ILE A 501 3.79 -14.85 2.93
N PHE A 502 4.53 -15.95 3.09
CA PHE A 502 4.24 -17.26 2.49
C PHE A 502 3.97 -18.36 3.53
N GLY A 503 3.68 -17.99 4.79
CA GLY A 503 3.34 -18.93 5.86
C GLY A 503 1.97 -19.60 5.67
N ASN A 504 1.63 -20.55 6.55
CA ASN A 504 0.33 -21.22 6.59
C ASN A 504 -0.34 -21.07 7.97
N PRO A 505 -1.68 -20.97 8.08
CA PRO A 505 -2.39 -20.93 9.36
C PRO A 505 -2.01 -22.05 10.34
N ALA A 506 -1.69 -23.25 9.86
CA ALA A 506 -1.29 -24.37 10.70
C ALA A 506 0.04 -24.14 11.45
N ASP A 507 0.91 -23.27 10.93
CA ASP A 507 2.18 -22.88 11.56
C ASP A 507 1.98 -21.96 12.79
N GLU A 508 0.73 -21.57 13.06
CA GLU A 508 0.34 -20.57 14.06
C GLU A 508 -0.53 -21.15 15.20
N THR A 509 -0.69 -22.47 15.24
CA THR A 509 -1.51 -23.18 16.25
C THR A 509 -0.94 -23.08 17.67
N GLU A 510 0.34 -22.73 17.82
CA GLU A 510 1.00 -22.45 19.10
C GLU A 510 1.15 -20.94 19.38
N THR A 511 0.53 -20.09 18.55
CA THR A 511 0.62 -18.62 18.63
C THR A 511 -0.79 -17.99 18.68
N PHE A 512 -1.08 -17.06 17.79
CA PHE A 512 -2.35 -16.36 17.66
C PHE A 512 -3.47 -17.21 17.06
N LEU A 513 -3.19 -18.41 16.53
CA LEU A 513 -4.22 -19.35 16.05
C LEU A 513 -4.36 -20.59 16.94
N SER A 514 -4.03 -20.47 18.23
CA SER A 514 -4.29 -21.57 19.18
C SER A 514 -5.79 -21.89 19.31
N PRO A 515 -6.17 -23.14 19.60
CA PRO A 515 -7.57 -23.53 19.76
C PRO A 515 -8.33 -22.68 20.79
N THR A 516 -7.65 -22.26 21.85
CA THR A 516 -8.21 -21.38 22.88
C THR A 516 -8.55 -20.01 22.31
N LEU A 517 -7.65 -19.42 21.52
CA LEU A 517 -7.86 -18.10 20.91
C LEU A 517 -8.92 -18.16 19.82
N ILE A 518 -8.93 -19.17 18.96
CA ILE A 518 -9.98 -19.37 17.95
C ILE A 518 -11.38 -19.42 18.59
N LYS A 519 -11.53 -20.10 19.73
CA LYS A 519 -12.79 -20.10 20.48
C LYS A 519 -13.17 -18.71 21.01
N GLN A 520 -12.20 -17.95 21.48
CA GLN A 520 -12.41 -16.57 21.93
C GLN A 520 -12.81 -15.66 20.75
N TYR A 521 -12.16 -15.80 19.59
CA TYR A 521 -12.49 -15.05 18.38
C TYR A 521 -13.92 -15.29 17.95
N ASN A 522 -14.36 -16.55 17.87
CA ASN A 522 -15.75 -16.87 17.55
C ASN A 522 -16.74 -16.24 18.55
N THR A 523 -16.43 -16.29 19.85
CA THR A 523 -17.27 -15.64 20.88
C THR A 523 -17.33 -14.11 20.72
N ILE A 524 -16.23 -13.48 20.32
CA ILE A 524 -16.17 -12.04 20.02
C ILE A 524 -17.02 -11.71 18.80
N PHE A 525 -16.91 -12.49 17.72
CA PHE A 525 -17.69 -12.29 16.50
C PHE A 525 -19.18 -12.55 16.70
N ASP A 526 -19.59 -13.53 17.49
CA ASP A 526 -21.00 -13.76 17.82
C ASP A 526 -21.63 -12.52 18.51
N LYS A 527 -20.87 -11.85 19.39
CA LYS A 527 -21.30 -10.59 20.01
C LYS A 527 -21.29 -9.44 19.02
N ALA A 528 -20.29 -9.36 18.14
CA ALA A 528 -20.18 -8.34 17.11
C ALA A 528 -21.38 -8.40 16.16
N GLU A 529 -21.70 -9.59 15.64
CA GLU A 529 -22.84 -9.81 14.73
C GLU A 529 -24.16 -9.48 15.41
N LYS A 530 -24.34 -9.91 16.66
CA LYS A 530 -25.54 -9.59 17.45
C LYS A 530 -25.70 -8.08 17.67
N ALA A 531 -24.62 -7.34 17.88
CA ALA A 531 -24.66 -5.90 18.11
C ALA A 531 -25.15 -5.11 16.88
N VAL A 532 -25.12 -5.70 15.69
CA VAL A 532 -25.47 -5.03 14.43
C VAL A 532 -26.51 -5.81 13.62
N SER A 533 -27.23 -6.74 14.25
CA SER A 533 -28.19 -7.64 13.56
C SER A 533 -29.26 -6.90 12.76
N ASP A 534 -29.63 -5.70 13.23
CA ASP A 534 -30.68 -4.88 12.64
C ASP A 534 -30.15 -3.97 11.52
N ASN A 535 -28.85 -4.01 11.22
CA ASN A 535 -28.21 -3.29 10.13
C ASN A 535 -27.53 -4.28 9.16
N PRO A 536 -28.22 -4.71 8.07
CA PRO A 536 -27.71 -5.72 7.15
C PRO A 536 -26.36 -5.36 6.50
N GLU A 537 -26.10 -4.08 6.23
CA GLU A 537 -24.85 -3.62 5.62
C GLU A 537 -23.67 -3.70 6.58
N ILE A 538 -23.85 -3.26 7.83
CA ILE A 538 -22.82 -3.42 8.88
C ILE A 538 -22.63 -4.89 9.24
N LEU A 539 -23.71 -5.65 9.38
CA LEU A 539 -23.65 -7.09 9.65
C LEU A 539 -22.84 -7.83 8.58
N ASN A 540 -23.03 -7.47 7.30
CA ASN A 540 -22.25 -8.06 6.22
C ASN A 540 -20.74 -7.79 6.36
N ARG A 541 -20.36 -6.57 6.75
CA ARG A 541 -18.96 -6.21 7.02
C ARG A 541 -18.38 -6.97 8.21
N VAL A 542 -19.14 -7.13 9.29
CA VAL A 542 -18.72 -7.94 10.46
C VAL A 542 -18.53 -9.41 10.07
N LYS A 543 -19.44 -9.98 9.29
CA LYS A 543 -19.30 -11.36 8.78
C LYS A 543 -18.09 -11.52 7.86
N SER A 544 -17.80 -10.51 7.04
CA SER A 544 -16.60 -10.48 6.19
C SER A 544 -15.33 -10.45 7.05
N ALA A 545 -15.31 -9.67 8.14
CA ALA A 545 -14.20 -9.65 9.09
C ALA A 545 -14.02 -10.96 9.87
N ARG A 546 -15.05 -11.82 9.95
CA ARG A 546 -14.98 -13.17 10.56
C ARG A 546 -14.38 -14.22 9.62
N LEU A 547 -14.46 -14.02 8.30
CA LEU A 547 -13.96 -14.97 7.30
C LEU A 547 -12.55 -15.49 7.59
N PRO A 548 -11.59 -14.67 8.04
CA PRO A 548 -10.25 -15.16 8.38
C PRO A 548 -10.22 -16.23 9.46
N VAL A 549 -11.10 -16.16 10.46
CA VAL A 549 -11.18 -17.18 11.52
C VAL A 549 -11.68 -18.49 10.94
N PHE A 550 -12.71 -18.46 10.10
CA PHE A 550 -13.23 -19.66 9.42
C PHE A 550 -12.19 -20.26 8.48
N TYR A 551 -11.50 -19.42 7.71
CA TYR A 551 -10.43 -19.87 6.82
C TYR A 551 -9.31 -20.57 7.59
N ALA A 552 -8.85 -19.98 8.69
CA ALA A 552 -7.83 -20.59 9.54
C ALA A 552 -8.27 -21.96 10.10
N MET A 553 -9.52 -22.08 10.58
CA MET A 553 -10.06 -23.35 11.08
C MET A 553 -10.05 -24.45 10.01
N LEU A 554 -10.43 -24.10 8.77
CA LEU A 554 -10.43 -25.01 7.63
C LEU A 554 -9.01 -25.44 7.23
N GLU A 555 -8.06 -24.51 7.13
CA GLU A 555 -6.66 -24.80 6.77
C GLU A 555 -5.91 -25.60 7.85
N ILE A 556 -6.18 -25.33 9.13
CA ILE A 556 -5.63 -26.12 10.25
C ILE A 556 -6.15 -27.56 10.15
N ALA A 557 -7.46 -27.74 9.92
CA ALA A 557 -8.05 -29.07 9.76
C ALA A 557 -7.46 -29.82 8.56
N ILE A 558 -7.23 -29.17 7.42
CA ILE A 558 -6.52 -29.77 6.27
C ILE A 558 -5.12 -30.24 6.68
N SER A 559 -4.36 -29.37 7.35
CA SER A 559 -2.95 -29.62 7.70
C SER A 559 -2.79 -30.76 8.71
N ASN A 560 -3.75 -30.90 9.62
CA ASN A 560 -3.85 -32.01 10.56
C ASN A 560 -4.54 -33.24 9.95
N LYS A 561 -4.54 -33.33 8.61
CA LYS A 561 -5.08 -34.45 7.82
C LYS A 561 -6.54 -34.76 8.10
N MET A 562 -7.29 -33.77 8.55
CA MET A 562 -8.70 -33.87 8.93
C MET A 562 -8.93 -35.02 9.93
N GLU A 563 -8.05 -35.18 10.91
CA GLU A 563 -8.21 -36.23 11.93
C GLU A 563 -9.20 -35.82 13.04
N GLU A 564 -9.60 -36.77 13.88
CA GLU A 564 -10.36 -36.44 15.09
C GLU A 564 -9.49 -35.67 16.09
N PRO A 565 -10.05 -34.69 16.83
CA PRO A 565 -11.46 -34.29 16.84
C PRO A 565 -11.71 -33.03 15.97
N GLU A 566 -11.01 -32.80 14.87
CA GLU A 566 -11.09 -31.52 14.17
C GLU A 566 -12.21 -31.48 13.13
N ALA A 567 -12.11 -32.29 12.07
CA ALA A 567 -13.11 -32.32 11.00
C ALA A 567 -14.12 -33.47 11.15
N PHE A 568 -13.79 -34.51 11.92
CA PHE A 568 -14.58 -35.73 12.02
C PHE A 568 -14.95 -36.12 13.45
N VAL A 569 -16.01 -36.92 13.55
CA VAL A 569 -16.44 -37.64 14.75
C VAL A 569 -16.84 -39.07 14.38
N THR A 570 -16.40 -40.02 15.18
CA THR A 570 -16.77 -41.43 15.05
C THR A 570 -18.15 -41.61 15.64
N ASP A 571 -19.08 -42.09 14.82
CA ASP A 571 -20.43 -42.38 15.28
C ASP A 571 -20.52 -43.70 16.07
N ASN A 572 -21.70 -43.97 16.64
CA ASN A 572 -21.94 -45.18 17.43
C ASN A 572 -21.78 -46.49 16.62
N GLY A 573 -21.61 -46.42 15.30
CA GLY A 573 -21.35 -47.54 14.40
C GLY A 573 -19.89 -47.67 13.95
N ASN A 574 -18.95 -46.95 14.59
CA ASN A 574 -17.54 -46.86 14.20
C ASN A 574 -17.30 -46.28 12.78
N GLN A 575 -18.22 -45.45 12.27
CA GLN A 575 -18.01 -44.73 11.02
C GLN A 575 -17.58 -43.28 11.29
N LEU A 576 -16.54 -42.83 10.58
CA LEU A 576 -16.12 -41.44 10.56
C LEU A 576 -17.19 -40.60 9.86
N LYS A 577 -17.71 -39.57 10.54
CA LYS A 577 -18.64 -38.58 9.97
C LYS A 577 -18.07 -37.18 10.11
N VAL A 578 -18.25 -36.37 9.07
CA VAL A 578 -17.91 -34.95 9.11
C VAL A 578 -18.72 -34.28 10.23
N LYS A 579 -18.05 -33.48 11.06
CA LYS A 579 -18.72 -32.70 12.10
C LYS A 579 -19.68 -31.70 11.46
N PRO A 580 -20.95 -31.60 11.91
CA PRO A 580 -21.89 -30.60 11.38
C PRO A 580 -21.33 -29.18 11.40
N GLU A 581 -20.63 -28.81 12.47
CA GLU A 581 -19.95 -27.51 12.61
C GLU A 581 -18.93 -27.24 11.49
N MET A 582 -18.18 -28.24 11.04
CA MET A 582 -17.19 -28.08 9.96
C MET A 582 -17.87 -27.82 8.61
N ALA A 583 -18.99 -28.52 8.34
CA ALA A 583 -19.78 -28.29 7.13
C ALA A 583 -20.44 -26.90 7.14
N GLU A 584 -20.96 -26.47 8.29
CA GLU A 584 -21.53 -25.13 8.48
C GLU A 584 -20.48 -24.04 8.24
N ILE A 585 -19.29 -24.16 8.84
CA ILE A 585 -18.17 -23.22 8.64
C ILE A 585 -17.76 -23.14 7.17
N LEU A 586 -17.62 -24.28 6.48
CA LEU A 586 -17.26 -24.30 5.06
C LEU A 586 -18.31 -23.61 4.20
N HIS A 587 -19.59 -23.93 4.40
CA HIS A 587 -20.68 -23.32 3.62
C HIS A 587 -20.83 -21.83 3.91
N ASP A 588 -20.76 -21.41 5.17
CA ASP A 588 -20.82 -20.00 5.54
C ASP A 588 -19.62 -19.23 4.99
N PHE A 589 -18.41 -19.80 5.06
CA PHE A 589 -17.20 -19.22 4.48
C PHE A 589 -17.38 -18.96 2.97
N VAL A 590 -17.80 -19.98 2.21
CA VAL A 590 -17.98 -19.86 0.76
C VAL A 590 -19.13 -18.90 0.44
N TYR A 591 -20.26 -19.00 1.14
CA TYR A 591 -21.40 -18.10 0.93
C TYR A 591 -21.00 -16.64 1.15
N GLN A 592 -20.29 -16.33 2.23
CA GLN A 592 -19.82 -14.97 2.48
C GLN A 592 -18.77 -14.52 1.46
N CYS A 593 -17.88 -15.41 1.00
CA CYS A 593 -16.94 -15.09 -0.08
C CYS A 593 -17.67 -14.69 -1.36
N VAL A 594 -18.63 -15.50 -1.82
CA VAL A 594 -19.44 -15.24 -3.03
C VAL A 594 -20.24 -13.95 -2.86
N LYS A 595 -20.90 -13.75 -1.71
CA LYS A 595 -21.70 -12.56 -1.43
C LYS A 595 -20.88 -11.26 -1.48
N ASN A 596 -19.60 -11.32 -1.12
CA ASN A 596 -18.68 -10.18 -1.12
C ASN A 596 -17.79 -10.13 -2.38
N ASN A 597 -18.07 -10.95 -3.39
CA ASN A 597 -17.32 -11.05 -4.64
C ASN A 597 -15.82 -11.31 -4.43
N VAL A 598 -15.45 -12.08 -3.40
CA VAL A 598 -14.05 -12.47 -3.16
C VAL A 598 -13.54 -13.19 -4.41
N SER A 599 -12.53 -12.62 -5.07
CA SER A 599 -12.08 -13.16 -6.36
C SER A 599 -11.19 -14.39 -6.17
N ARG A 600 -10.34 -14.39 -5.14
CA ARG A 600 -9.38 -15.46 -4.85
C ARG A 600 -9.08 -15.58 -3.36
N ILE A 601 -8.73 -16.78 -2.93
CA ILE A 601 -8.28 -17.07 -1.56
C ILE A 601 -6.74 -17.15 -1.44
N SER A 602 -6.04 -17.29 -2.57
CA SER A 602 -4.59 -17.20 -2.72
C SER A 602 -4.28 -16.34 -3.95
N GLU A 603 -3.16 -15.60 -4.00
CA GLU A 603 -2.98 -14.63 -5.09
C GLU A 603 -2.91 -15.25 -6.49
N TRP A 604 -2.61 -16.55 -6.63
CA TRP A 604 -2.30 -17.15 -7.91
C TRP A 604 -3.47 -17.87 -8.58
N HIS A 605 -4.24 -18.70 -7.87
CA HIS A 605 -5.13 -19.66 -8.57
C HIS A 605 -6.50 -19.90 -7.96
N THR A 606 -6.63 -20.00 -6.63
CA THR A 606 -7.82 -20.64 -6.06
C THR A 606 -8.98 -19.66 -5.86
N THR A 607 -10.11 -19.87 -6.55
CA THR A 607 -11.39 -19.17 -6.28
C THR A 607 -12.12 -19.81 -5.08
N PRO A 608 -13.12 -19.13 -4.48
CA PRO A 608 -13.95 -19.73 -3.43
C PRO A 608 -14.67 -21.02 -3.86
N GLU A 609 -15.12 -21.11 -5.12
CA GLU A 609 -15.77 -22.29 -5.68
C GLU A 609 -14.78 -23.46 -5.82
N GLU A 610 -13.61 -23.23 -6.39
CA GLU A 610 -12.56 -24.25 -6.49
C GLU A 610 -12.10 -24.73 -5.11
N TYR A 611 -12.07 -23.83 -4.11
CA TYR A 611 -11.77 -24.19 -2.74
C TYR A 611 -12.83 -25.13 -2.16
N LEU A 612 -14.12 -24.83 -2.35
CA LEU A 612 -15.21 -25.70 -1.93
C LEU A 612 -15.08 -27.11 -2.55
N GLU A 613 -14.88 -27.19 -3.86
CA GLU A 613 -14.74 -28.46 -4.58
C GLU A 613 -13.57 -29.28 -4.05
N LYS A 614 -12.40 -28.64 -3.87
CA LYS A 614 -11.22 -29.28 -3.29
C LYS A 614 -11.47 -29.76 -1.86
N TYR A 615 -12.12 -28.96 -1.02
CA TYR A 615 -12.38 -29.29 0.37
C TYR A 615 -13.37 -30.46 0.50
N LEU A 616 -14.47 -30.45 -0.27
CA LEU A 616 -15.44 -31.54 -0.29
C LEU A 616 -14.80 -32.86 -0.73
N LYS A 617 -13.94 -32.82 -1.75
CA LYS A 617 -13.20 -34.00 -2.19
C LYS A 617 -12.32 -34.58 -1.08
N LEU A 618 -11.63 -33.74 -0.31
CA LEU A 618 -10.82 -34.19 0.84
C LEU A 618 -11.68 -34.84 1.93
N LEU A 619 -12.88 -34.30 2.20
CA LEU A 619 -13.82 -34.90 3.15
C LEU A 619 -14.32 -36.27 2.67
N GLU A 620 -14.62 -36.42 1.37
CA GLU A 620 -15.03 -37.69 0.76
C GLU A 620 -13.91 -38.73 0.79
N GLU A 621 -12.68 -38.35 0.44
CA GLU A 621 -11.50 -39.24 0.47
C GLU A 621 -11.19 -39.76 1.89
N LYS A 622 -11.55 -39.01 2.93
CA LYS A 622 -11.35 -39.39 4.34
C LYS A 622 -12.50 -40.19 4.95
N SER A 623 -13.71 -40.05 4.40
CA SER A 623 -14.91 -40.77 4.86
C SER A 623 -15.02 -42.18 4.28
N ASN A 624 -14.35 -42.42 3.15
CA ASN A 624 -14.23 -43.73 2.48
C ASN A 624 -12.99 -44.47 2.95
#